data_AF-A0A9P9TH85-F1
#
_entry.id   AF-A0A9P9TH85-F1
#
_cell.length_a   1.000
_cell.length_b   1.000
_cell.length_c   1.000
_cell.angle_alpha   90.00
_cell.angle_beta   90.00
_cell.angle_gamma   90.00
#
_symmetry.space_group_name_H-M   'P 1'
#
loop_
_entity.id
_entity.type
_entity.pdbx_description
1 polymer ?
#
loop_
_entity_poly.entity_id
_entity_poly.type
_entity_poly.pdbx_seq_one_letter_code
_entity_poly.pdbx_strand_id
1 'polypeptide(L)'
;MISLLILLTFINFSSALPSPQEQPLRNLRILDAGVGHRSTPIPRWRTSLRGLTTRGTYATILQQFGPENATGLLAEPINAMSLAYSPSAAALYSVTGQGIIRTSVNGSNPEIVVTDQDGGRGQIMSVTVAEKERKLYYGTLYEGLIKRADLDGNNVEVVRNVSQGINYNIFPSYTPANFYANGLSVDEEKGWLYWSSANGPDDGSVRRALLNSEGEEQVLASGINVPGQLRLVRDTNTLFWAERGRWNTSPTSIKRFDLSQLRNSSPTPPSPTAPPVALATHLVVHSSQSSLFFENDYTGDKQTLRIQSFVVHRNNVEQKIWFIAQSSGRTIFGKLVEVTWKGSGDGRKAEFEVLTANTADIGVPIGLEYIP
;
A
#
# COMPACT_ATOMS: atom_id res chain seq x y z
N MET A 1 65.42 55.92 25.21
CA MET A 1 64.96 55.72 26.59
C MET A 1 63.61 55.05 26.56
N ILE A 2 63.49 53.99 27.34
CA ILE A 2 62.32 53.12 27.48
C ILE A 2 61.15 53.89 28.10
N SER A 3 59.93 53.71 27.61
CA SER A 3 58.82 53.47 28.53
C SER A 3 57.70 52.64 27.89
N LEU A 4 57.42 51.56 28.60
CA LEU A 4 56.51 50.46 28.38
C LEU A 4 55.08 50.90 28.74
N LEU A 5 54.10 50.67 27.88
CA LEU A 5 52.69 50.64 28.30
C LEU A 5 52.02 49.39 27.70
N ILE A 6 51.72 48.45 28.59
CA ILE A 6 51.00 47.20 28.33
C ILE A 6 49.51 47.53 28.29
N LEU A 7 48.83 47.18 27.20
CA LEU A 7 47.37 47.10 27.16
C LEU A 7 46.98 45.70 26.70
N LEU A 8 46.29 44.99 27.59
CA LEU A 8 45.81 43.63 27.42
C LEU A 8 44.38 43.65 26.86
N THR A 9 44.03 42.62 26.10
CA THR A 9 42.68 42.08 25.80
C THR A 9 41.85 42.78 24.71
N PHE A 10 41.01 42.13 23.88
CA PHE A 10 40.50 40.75 23.76
C PHE A 10 40.44 40.37 22.27
N ILE A 11 40.86 39.15 21.92
CA ILE A 11 40.58 38.54 20.61
C ILE A 11 39.19 37.91 20.70
N ASN A 12 38.21 38.47 19.97
CA ASN A 12 36.94 37.79 19.73
C ASN A 12 37.12 36.79 18.58
N PHE A 13 37.40 35.53 18.92
CA PHE A 13 37.10 34.41 18.03
C PHE A 13 35.59 34.20 18.05
N SER A 14 34.88 34.73 17.04
CA SER A 14 33.52 34.28 16.77
C SER A 14 33.59 32.98 15.96
N SER A 15 33.71 31.87 16.66
CA SER A 15 33.45 30.55 16.12
C SER A 15 31.97 30.23 16.29
N ALA A 16 31.18 30.47 15.25
CA ALA A 16 29.83 29.93 15.16
C ALA A 16 29.53 29.61 13.69
N LEU A 17 29.99 28.44 13.23
CA LEU A 17 29.30 27.75 12.14
C LEU A 17 28.04 27.13 12.75
N PRO A 18 26.83 27.49 12.30
CA PRO A 18 25.70 26.61 12.53
C PRO A 18 25.95 25.34 11.72
N SER A 19 26.23 24.23 12.40
CA SER A 19 26.09 22.90 11.81
C SER A 19 24.67 22.80 11.23
N PRO A 20 24.48 22.54 9.93
CA PRO A 20 23.16 22.18 9.45
C PRO A 20 22.82 20.85 10.12
N GLN A 21 21.88 20.88 11.05
CA GLN A 21 21.26 19.66 11.55
C GLN A 21 20.59 19.02 10.34
N GLU A 22 21.23 18.00 9.75
CA GLU A 22 20.66 17.25 8.64
C GLU A 22 19.25 16.83 9.01
N GLN A 23 18.27 17.25 8.20
CA GLN A 23 16.90 16.84 8.44
C GLN A 23 16.82 15.31 8.32
N PRO A 24 16.14 14.64 9.27
CA PRO A 24 16.07 13.19 9.24
C PRO A 24 15.41 12.71 7.95
N LEU A 25 16.04 11.73 7.29
CA LEU A 25 15.51 11.13 6.08
C LEU A 25 14.17 10.44 6.37
N ARG A 26 13.11 10.96 5.74
CA ARG A 26 11.77 10.36 5.79
C ARG A 26 11.67 9.35 4.67
N ASN A 27 11.88 8.08 4.97
CA ASN A 27 11.88 7.01 3.97
C ASN A 27 10.53 6.28 3.88
N LEU A 28 9.60 6.49 4.81
CA LEU A 28 8.26 5.93 4.69
C LEU A 28 7.28 6.98 4.17
N ARG A 29 6.42 6.58 3.24
CA ARG A 29 5.30 7.37 2.72
C ARG A 29 4.01 6.68 3.09
N ILE A 30 3.11 7.44 3.71
CA ILE A 30 1.78 6.96 4.05
C ILE A 30 0.77 7.83 3.31
N LEU A 31 -0.10 7.19 2.55
CA LEU A 31 -1.32 7.81 2.03
C LEU A 31 -2.44 7.49 3.01
N ASP A 32 -3.09 8.52 3.54
CA ASP A 32 -4.22 8.37 4.44
C ASP A 32 -5.52 8.89 3.80
N ALA A 33 -6.62 8.18 4.04
CA ALA A 33 -7.93 8.52 3.45
C ALA A 33 -8.54 9.81 3.98
N GLY A 34 -7.93 10.43 4.99
CA GLY A 34 -8.56 11.45 5.80
C GLY A 34 -9.57 10.89 6.79
N VAL A 35 -10.34 11.75 7.44
CA VAL A 35 -11.31 11.34 8.49
C VAL A 35 -12.73 11.49 7.98
N GLY A 36 -13.36 10.34 7.72
CA GLY A 36 -14.68 10.23 7.09
C GLY A 36 -15.81 9.68 7.97
N HIS A 37 -15.77 9.81 9.30
CA HIS A 37 -16.88 9.35 10.15
C HIS A 37 -17.73 10.50 10.73
N ARG A 38 -19.05 10.25 10.79
CA ARG A 38 -20.09 11.24 11.13
C ARG A 38 -20.33 11.41 12.64
N SER A 39 -19.82 10.51 13.48
CA SER A 39 -19.87 10.65 14.93
C SER A 39 -18.52 11.14 15.46
N THR A 40 -18.56 12.26 16.16
CA THR A 40 -17.50 12.87 16.95
C THR A 40 -16.80 11.88 17.91
N PRO A 41 -15.55 12.15 18.37
CA PRO A 41 -14.86 13.44 18.35
C PRO A 41 -13.56 13.48 17.52
N ILE A 42 -13.37 12.62 16.50
CA ILE A 42 -12.15 12.73 15.69
C ILE A 42 -12.24 13.93 14.73
N PRO A 43 -11.25 14.85 14.74
CA PRO A 43 -11.20 15.95 13.79
C PRO A 43 -11.26 15.46 12.35
N ARG A 44 -12.14 16.05 11.53
CA ARG A 44 -12.15 15.79 10.08
C ARG A 44 -10.91 16.43 9.44
N TRP A 45 -10.05 15.64 8.83
CA TRP A 45 -8.96 16.16 8.00
C TRP A 45 -9.00 15.56 6.58
N ARG A 46 -8.40 16.30 5.66
CA ARG A 46 -8.29 15.96 4.24
C ARG A 46 -7.48 14.69 4.04
N THR A 47 -7.78 13.96 2.97
CA THR A 47 -6.88 12.92 2.42
C THR A 47 -5.48 13.50 2.29
N SER A 48 -4.47 12.86 2.87
CA SER A 48 -3.12 13.43 2.90
C SER A 48 -2.06 12.39 2.57
N LEU A 49 -0.98 12.87 1.95
CA LEU A 49 0.28 12.16 1.83
C LEU A 49 1.20 12.60 2.97
N ARG A 50 1.77 11.63 3.67
CA ARG A 50 2.57 11.84 4.88
C ARG A 50 3.94 11.20 4.75
N GLY A 51 4.94 11.82 5.36
CA GLY A 51 6.32 11.33 5.42
C GLY A 51 6.73 11.02 6.84
N LEU A 52 7.35 9.86 7.06
CA LEU A 52 7.90 9.43 8.36
C LEU A 52 9.28 8.79 8.16
N THR A 53 10.10 8.75 9.21
CA THR A 53 11.30 7.89 9.23
C THR A 53 10.91 6.41 9.29
N THR A 54 11.86 5.51 9.04
CA THR A 54 11.67 4.05 9.22
C THR A 54 11.40 3.64 10.67
N ARG A 55 11.56 4.55 11.63
CA ARG A 55 11.24 4.35 13.06
C ARG A 55 9.89 4.96 13.44
N GLY A 56 9.10 5.41 12.46
CA GLY A 56 7.79 6.01 12.70
C GLY A 56 7.82 7.40 13.34
N THR A 57 8.98 8.09 13.29
CA THR A 57 9.16 9.42 13.89
C THR A 57 9.20 10.52 12.83
N TYR A 58 9.16 11.78 13.28
CA TYR A 58 9.21 12.99 12.44
C TYR A 58 8.11 13.04 11.37
N ALA A 59 6.91 12.61 11.75
CA ALA A 59 5.75 12.63 10.88
C ALA A 59 5.45 14.05 10.38
N THR A 60 5.18 14.17 9.09
CA THR A 60 4.80 15.42 8.46
C THR A 60 3.77 15.17 7.38
N ILE A 61 2.87 16.14 7.16
CA ILE A 61 1.99 16.17 6.01
C ILE A 61 2.77 16.78 4.85
N LEU A 62 3.02 15.97 3.81
CA LEU A 62 3.73 16.37 2.60
C LEU A 62 2.79 17.04 1.60
N GLN A 63 1.54 16.56 1.51
CA GLN A 63 0.51 17.08 0.63
C GLN A 63 -0.88 16.77 1.19
N GLN A 64 -1.84 17.68 1.02
CA GLN A 64 -3.26 17.44 1.27
C GLN A 64 -4.05 17.53 -0.03
N PHE A 65 -5.02 16.63 -0.22
CA PHE A 65 -5.83 16.55 -1.43
C PHE A 65 -7.28 17.00 -1.17
N GLY A 66 -8.04 17.30 -2.22
CA GLY A 66 -9.41 17.81 -2.15
C GLY A 66 -9.51 19.35 -2.11
N PRO A 67 -10.72 19.93 -2.01
CA PRO A 67 -10.91 21.38 -2.04
C PRO A 67 -10.30 22.06 -0.81
N GLU A 68 -9.65 23.21 -1.01
CA GLU A 68 -9.28 24.11 0.08
C GLU A 68 -10.53 24.91 0.47
N ASN A 69 -11.07 24.65 1.68
CA ASN A 69 -12.13 25.41 2.34
C ASN A 69 -13.19 26.01 1.38
N ALA A 70 -14.22 25.25 1.04
CA ALA A 70 -15.48 25.87 0.65
C ALA A 70 -15.93 26.74 1.84
N THR A 71 -15.96 28.05 1.67
CA THR A 71 -16.21 29.04 2.74
C THR A 71 -17.34 28.58 3.67
N GLY A 72 -17.02 28.28 4.93
CA GLY A 72 -17.99 27.89 5.97
C GLY A 72 -18.12 26.38 6.25
N LEU A 73 -17.40 25.49 5.54
CA LEU A 73 -17.40 24.05 5.79
C LEU A 73 -15.97 23.49 5.94
N LEU A 74 -15.78 22.48 6.80
CA LEU A 74 -14.54 21.70 6.85
C LEU A 74 -14.37 20.97 5.50
N ALA A 75 -13.19 21.04 4.90
CA ALA A 75 -12.88 20.30 3.68
C ALA A 75 -13.06 18.79 3.90
N GLU A 76 -13.97 18.17 3.14
CA GLU A 76 -14.22 16.73 3.23
C GLU A 76 -13.08 15.93 2.57
N PRO A 77 -12.72 14.77 3.14
CA PRO A 77 -11.74 13.89 2.52
C PRO A 77 -12.26 13.36 1.18
N ILE A 78 -11.37 13.25 0.20
CA ILE A 78 -11.65 12.63 -1.10
C ILE A 78 -11.42 11.11 -1.09
N ASN A 79 -11.18 10.51 0.09
CA ASN A 79 -10.82 9.11 0.29
C ASN A 79 -9.48 8.71 -0.36
N ALA A 80 -8.97 7.51 -0.05
CA ALA A 80 -7.78 6.92 -0.65
C ALA A 80 -7.90 5.40 -0.71
N MET A 81 -7.33 4.76 -1.74
CA MET A 81 -7.42 3.31 -1.94
C MET A 81 -6.06 2.61 -2.04
N SER A 82 -5.04 3.26 -2.63
CA SER A 82 -3.73 2.66 -2.88
C SER A 82 -2.65 3.73 -3.10
N LEU A 83 -1.39 3.36 -2.91
CA LEU A 83 -0.22 4.20 -3.15
C LEU A 83 0.82 3.37 -3.89
N ALA A 84 1.47 3.95 -4.90
CA ALA A 84 2.66 3.39 -5.53
C ALA A 84 3.77 4.44 -5.63
N TYR A 85 5.01 3.98 -5.58
CA TYR A 85 6.21 4.78 -5.75
C TYR A 85 6.90 4.39 -7.07
N SER A 86 7.34 5.39 -7.83
CA SER A 86 8.23 5.21 -8.98
C SER A 86 9.60 5.83 -8.72
N PRO A 87 10.67 5.01 -8.62
CA PRO A 87 12.03 5.50 -8.57
C PRO A 87 12.45 6.27 -9.83
N SER A 88 12.14 5.76 -11.03
CA SER A 88 12.58 6.39 -12.28
C SER A 88 11.93 7.75 -12.54
N ALA A 89 10.73 7.99 -12.03
CA ALA A 89 10.04 9.27 -12.12
C ALA A 89 10.22 10.16 -10.87
N ALA A 90 10.85 9.66 -9.81
CA ALA A 90 10.90 10.31 -8.50
C ALA A 90 9.52 10.82 -8.06
N ALA A 91 8.51 9.96 -8.20
CA ALA A 91 7.10 10.32 -8.04
C ALA A 91 6.30 9.28 -7.23
N LEU A 92 5.24 9.75 -6.59
CA LEU A 92 4.24 8.95 -5.91
C LEU A 92 2.90 9.07 -6.62
N TYR A 93 2.21 7.95 -6.75
CA TYR A 93 0.90 7.83 -7.39
C TYR A 93 -0.13 7.42 -6.34
N SER A 94 -0.94 8.39 -5.91
CA SER A 94 -1.98 8.22 -4.91
C SER A 94 -3.32 7.95 -5.57
N VAL A 95 -3.89 6.77 -5.33
CA VAL A 95 -5.25 6.45 -5.77
C VAL A 95 -6.24 7.04 -4.76
N THR A 96 -7.11 7.92 -5.23
CA THR A 96 -8.10 8.66 -4.45
C THR A 96 -9.48 8.55 -5.09
N GLY A 97 -10.51 9.10 -4.46
CA GLY A 97 -11.83 9.24 -5.07
C GLY A 97 -11.90 10.16 -6.29
N GLN A 98 -10.83 10.91 -6.59
CA GLN A 98 -10.72 11.74 -7.79
C GLN A 98 -9.93 11.05 -8.93
N GLY A 99 -9.44 9.83 -8.69
CA GLY A 99 -8.54 9.12 -9.59
C GLY A 99 -7.11 9.04 -9.05
N ILE A 100 -6.13 8.93 -9.95
CA ILE A 100 -4.71 8.83 -9.60
C ILE A 100 -4.09 10.22 -9.60
N ILE A 101 -3.60 10.63 -8.43
CA ILE A 101 -2.87 11.88 -8.24
C ILE A 101 -1.38 11.57 -8.18
N ARG A 102 -0.60 12.12 -9.12
CA ARG A 102 0.86 12.11 -9.11
C ARG A 102 1.37 13.27 -8.24
N THR A 103 2.42 13.01 -7.47
CA THR A 103 3.21 14.03 -6.75
C THR A 103 4.70 13.70 -6.87
N SER A 104 5.57 14.69 -6.70
CA SER A 104 6.98 14.44 -6.39
C SER A 104 7.11 13.70 -5.05
N VAL A 105 8.23 12.99 -4.80
CA VAL A 105 8.41 12.21 -3.54
C VAL A 105 8.25 13.04 -2.25
N ASN A 106 8.53 14.34 -2.31
CA ASN A 106 8.37 15.29 -1.21
C ASN A 106 6.93 15.86 -1.08
N GLY A 107 6.00 15.42 -1.92
CA GLY A 107 4.60 15.88 -1.96
C GLY A 107 4.30 17.03 -2.92
N SER A 108 5.32 17.70 -3.50
CA SER A 108 5.09 18.84 -4.39
C SER A 108 4.51 18.44 -5.75
N ASN A 109 4.04 19.44 -6.51
CA ASN A 109 3.53 19.30 -7.87
C ASN A 109 2.39 18.25 -8.00
N PRO A 110 1.32 18.36 -7.19
CA PRO A 110 0.18 17.44 -7.31
C PRO A 110 -0.54 17.63 -8.65
N GLU A 111 -0.78 16.53 -9.35
CA GLU A 111 -1.46 16.52 -10.63
C GLU A 111 -2.35 15.27 -10.74
N ILE A 112 -3.62 15.45 -11.12
CA ILE A 112 -4.50 14.32 -11.45
C ILE A 112 -4.08 13.82 -12.82
N VAL A 113 -3.45 12.64 -12.88
CA VAL A 113 -2.95 12.05 -14.13
C VAL A 113 -3.97 11.10 -14.74
N VAL A 114 -4.71 10.34 -13.92
CA VAL A 114 -5.81 9.51 -14.39
C VAL A 114 -7.07 9.92 -13.65
N THR A 115 -8.09 10.32 -14.38
CA THR A 115 -9.42 10.61 -13.84
C THR A 115 -10.30 9.36 -13.88
N ASP A 116 -11.27 9.27 -12.97
CA ASP A 116 -12.38 8.31 -13.09
C ASP A 116 -13.32 8.81 -14.21
N GLN A 117 -12.92 8.61 -15.47
CA GLN A 117 -13.56 9.16 -16.67
C GLN A 117 -14.99 8.63 -16.89
N ASP A 118 -15.42 7.61 -16.16
CA ASP A 118 -16.69 6.91 -16.37
C ASP A 118 -17.82 7.42 -15.45
N GLY A 119 -17.70 8.65 -14.95
CA GLY A 119 -18.74 9.28 -14.11
C GLY A 119 -18.92 8.62 -12.74
N GLY A 120 -17.81 8.18 -12.13
CA GLY A 120 -17.80 7.49 -10.83
C GLY A 120 -18.03 5.98 -10.91
N ARG A 121 -18.07 5.41 -12.12
CA ARG A 121 -18.22 3.98 -12.37
C ARG A 121 -16.90 3.24 -12.54
N GLY A 122 -15.74 3.90 -12.45
CA GLY A 122 -14.44 3.30 -12.69
C GLY A 122 -13.56 3.15 -11.44
N GLN A 123 -14.12 3.31 -10.23
CA GLN A 123 -13.38 3.42 -8.96
C GLN A 123 -12.08 2.60 -8.95
N ILE A 124 -10.95 3.30 -8.99
CA ILE A 124 -9.63 2.68 -9.04
C ILE A 124 -9.30 2.16 -7.64
N MET A 125 -8.90 0.90 -7.54
CA MET A 125 -8.66 0.20 -6.27
C MET A 125 -7.18 -0.02 -5.98
N SER A 126 -6.40 -0.20 -7.04
CA SER A 126 -4.99 -0.56 -6.95
C SER A 126 -4.19 0.14 -8.04
N VAL A 127 -2.93 0.42 -7.76
CA VAL A 127 -1.98 0.95 -8.74
C VAL A 127 -0.60 0.31 -8.50
N THR A 128 0.14 0.08 -9.56
CA THR A 128 1.56 -0.29 -9.54
C THR A 128 2.26 0.34 -10.74
N VAL A 129 3.58 0.46 -10.67
CA VAL A 129 4.39 1.06 -11.74
C VAL A 129 5.23 -0.03 -12.41
N ALA A 130 5.12 -0.13 -13.72
CA ALA A 130 6.03 -0.88 -14.58
C ALA A 130 7.18 0.08 -14.99
N GLU A 131 8.35 -0.11 -14.38
CA GLU A 131 9.45 0.86 -14.44
C GLU A 131 10.17 0.86 -15.79
N LYS A 132 10.30 -0.31 -16.45
CA LYS A 132 10.96 -0.42 -17.76
C LYS A 132 10.05 0.12 -18.86
N GLU A 133 8.76 -0.20 -18.82
CA GLU A 133 7.75 0.29 -19.77
C GLU A 133 7.35 1.75 -19.51
N ARG A 134 7.66 2.29 -18.31
CA ARG A 134 7.19 3.60 -17.84
C ARG A 134 5.68 3.74 -17.95
N LYS A 135 4.96 2.74 -17.41
CA LYS A 135 3.50 2.71 -17.39
C LYS A 135 2.95 2.50 -15.99
N LEU A 136 1.82 3.14 -15.72
CA LEU A 136 0.95 2.83 -14.60
C LEU A 136 0.07 1.64 -14.97
N TYR A 137 -0.02 0.65 -14.08
CA TYR A 137 -1.00 -0.43 -14.15
C TYR A 137 -1.98 -0.26 -12.98
N TYR A 138 -3.28 -0.32 -13.26
CA TYR A 138 -4.29 -0.07 -12.23
C TYR A 138 -5.55 -0.91 -12.44
N GLY A 139 -6.20 -1.27 -11.34
CA GLY A 139 -7.40 -2.10 -11.32
C GLY A 139 -8.64 -1.29 -10.97
N THR A 140 -9.76 -1.54 -11.66
CA THR A 140 -11.05 -0.85 -11.43
C THR A 140 -12.08 -1.77 -10.78
N LEU A 141 -12.84 -1.24 -9.80
CA LEU A 141 -13.77 -2.00 -8.97
C LEU A 141 -15.02 -2.45 -9.71
N TYR A 142 -15.70 -1.52 -10.36
CA TYR A 142 -17.03 -1.77 -10.92
C TYR A 142 -16.97 -2.37 -12.32
N GLU A 143 -15.92 -2.08 -13.10
CA GLU A 143 -15.72 -2.71 -14.41
C GLU A 143 -14.98 -4.05 -14.30
N GLY A 144 -14.18 -4.25 -13.24
CA GLY A 144 -13.33 -5.43 -13.10
C GLY A 144 -12.24 -5.48 -14.16
N LEU A 145 -11.73 -4.32 -14.58
CA LEU A 145 -10.67 -4.21 -15.58
C LEU A 145 -9.32 -3.95 -14.92
N ILE A 146 -8.27 -4.50 -15.51
CA ILE A 146 -6.90 -4.03 -15.34
C ILE A 146 -6.57 -3.19 -16.57
N LYS A 147 -6.26 -1.92 -16.32
CA LYS A 147 -5.89 -0.94 -17.34
C LYS A 147 -4.42 -0.55 -17.15
N ARG A 148 -3.80 -0.01 -18.20
CA ARG A 148 -2.51 0.67 -18.12
C ARG A 148 -2.55 2.01 -18.82
N ALA A 149 -1.69 2.92 -18.41
CA ALA A 149 -1.51 4.23 -19.01
C ALA A 149 -0.04 4.65 -18.89
N ASP A 150 0.37 5.68 -19.62
CA ASP A 150 1.67 6.30 -19.42
C ASP A 150 1.77 6.95 -18.03
N LEU A 151 2.97 7.31 -17.57
CA LEU A 151 3.19 7.90 -16.24
C LEU A 151 2.52 9.28 -16.02
N ASP A 152 2.05 9.92 -17.08
CA ASP A 152 1.24 11.15 -17.08
C ASP A 152 -0.27 10.85 -17.27
N GLY A 153 -0.65 9.58 -17.40
CA GLY A 153 -2.01 9.10 -17.55
C GLY A 153 -2.55 9.11 -18.98
N ASN A 154 -1.75 9.49 -19.97
CA ASN A 154 -2.11 9.37 -21.38
C ASN A 154 -2.10 7.90 -21.86
N ASN A 155 -2.63 7.66 -23.06
CA ASN A 155 -2.58 6.36 -23.73
C ASN A 155 -3.14 5.21 -22.87
N VAL A 156 -4.34 5.44 -22.32
CA VAL A 156 -5.06 4.43 -21.53
C VAL A 156 -5.44 3.24 -22.41
N GLU A 157 -5.06 2.06 -21.98
CA GLU A 157 -5.32 0.78 -22.64
C GLU A 157 -5.90 -0.22 -21.64
N VAL A 158 -6.85 -1.04 -22.09
CA VAL A 158 -7.29 -2.21 -21.31
C VAL A 158 -6.27 -3.32 -21.49
N VAL A 159 -5.71 -3.80 -20.38
CA VAL A 159 -4.76 -4.92 -20.36
C VAL A 159 -5.50 -6.25 -20.24
N ARG A 160 -6.51 -6.28 -19.36
CA ARG A 160 -7.25 -7.51 -19.08
C ARG A 160 -8.62 -7.22 -18.47
N ASN A 161 -9.62 -8.02 -18.85
CA ASN A 161 -10.87 -8.11 -18.12
C ASN A 161 -10.79 -9.26 -17.11
N VAL A 162 -10.78 -8.94 -15.82
CA VAL A 162 -10.74 -9.94 -14.75
C VAL A 162 -12.11 -10.21 -14.15
N SER A 163 -13.17 -9.54 -14.62
CA SER A 163 -14.51 -9.59 -14.02
C SER A 163 -15.18 -10.96 -14.15
N GLN A 164 -14.79 -11.78 -15.12
CA GLN A 164 -15.46 -13.05 -15.47
C GLN A 164 -16.99 -12.91 -15.62
N GLY A 165 -17.44 -11.77 -16.18
CA GLY A 165 -18.85 -11.40 -16.32
C GLY A 165 -19.15 -10.04 -15.68
N ILE A 166 -20.06 -9.27 -16.28
CA ILE A 166 -20.42 -7.93 -15.77
C ILE A 166 -21.77 -8.04 -15.05
N ASN A 167 -21.86 -7.50 -13.84
CA ASN A 167 -23.10 -7.47 -13.07
C ASN A 167 -24.00 -6.32 -13.55
N TYR A 168 -24.66 -6.49 -14.70
CA TYR A 168 -25.57 -5.49 -15.29
C TYR A 168 -27.01 -5.55 -14.76
N ASN A 169 -27.36 -6.48 -13.87
CA ASN A 169 -28.76 -6.76 -13.55
C ASN A 169 -29.40 -5.80 -12.53
N ILE A 170 -28.75 -4.70 -12.15
CA ILE A 170 -29.35 -3.70 -11.26
C ILE A 170 -28.94 -2.30 -11.76
N PHE A 171 -29.88 -1.37 -11.86
CA PHE A 171 -29.64 0.05 -12.17
C PHE A 171 -30.40 0.91 -11.15
N PRO A 172 -29.79 1.93 -10.51
CA PRO A 172 -28.36 2.17 -10.42
C PRO A 172 -27.71 1.15 -9.47
N SER A 173 -26.71 0.41 -9.95
CA SER A 173 -25.98 -0.55 -9.13
C SER A 173 -24.66 0.02 -8.65
N TYR A 174 -24.58 0.29 -7.35
CA TYR A 174 -23.31 0.41 -6.63
C TYR A 174 -22.66 -0.96 -6.38
N THR A 175 -22.97 -1.98 -7.19
CA THR A 175 -22.45 -3.34 -7.03
C THR A 175 -21.14 -3.48 -7.81
N PRO A 176 -20.04 -3.87 -7.16
CA PRO A 176 -18.79 -4.20 -7.83
C PRO A 176 -18.92 -5.25 -8.93
N ALA A 177 -17.92 -5.32 -9.81
CA ALA A 177 -17.73 -6.45 -10.69
C ALA A 177 -17.63 -7.77 -9.90
N ASN A 178 -17.97 -8.90 -10.53
CA ASN A 178 -17.86 -10.21 -9.86
C ASN A 178 -16.43 -10.43 -9.37
N PHE A 179 -15.43 -10.09 -10.19
CA PHE A 179 -14.03 -10.10 -9.80
C PHE A 179 -13.35 -8.76 -10.12
N TYR A 180 -12.48 -8.30 -9.22
CA TYR A 180 -11.69 -7.08 -9.41
C TYR A 180 -10.31 -7.21 -8.76
N ALA A 181 -9.36 -6.39 -9.22
CA ALA A 181 -7.97 -6.42 -8.76
C ALA A 181 -7.72 -5.45 -7.58
N ASN A 182 -7.60 -6.00 -6.37
CA ASN A 182 -7.36 -5.23 -5.13
C ASN A 182 -5.88 -4.93 -4.86
N GLY A 183 -5.00 -5.69 -5.52
CA GLY A 183 -3.56 -5.50 -5.52
C GLY A 183 -3.04 -5.91 -6.89
N LEU A 184 -1.96 -5.27 -7.31
CA LEU A 184 -1.31 -5.49 -8.61
C LEU A 184 0.21 -5.47 -8.47
N SER A 185 0.88 -6.29 -9.26
CA SER A 185 2.33 -6.22 -9.44
C SER A 185 2.70 -6.71 -10.83
N VAL A 186 3.68 -6.05 -11.45
CA VAL A 186 4.19 -6.39 -12.79
C VAL A 186 5.63 -6.91 -12.69
N ASP A 187 5.89 -8.04 -13.34
CA ASP A 187 7.23 -8.59 -13.56
C ASP A 187 7.59 -8.44 -15.04
N GLU A 188 8.19 -7.29 -15.37
CA GLU A 188 8.59 -6.94 -16.74
C GLU A 188 9.71 -7.85 -17.26
N GLU A 189 10.52 -8.44 -16.37
CA GLU A 189 11.62 -9.32 -16.76
C GLU A 189 11.13 -10.68 -17.22
N LYS A 190 10.07 -11.17 -16.59
CA LYS A 190 9.49 -12.47 -16.91
C LYS A 190 8.18 -12.37 -17.71
N GLY A 191 7.71 -11.15 -17.97
CA GLY A 191 6.48 -10.87 -18.71
C GLY A 191 5.21 -11.32 -17.98
N TRP A 192 5.16 -11.23 -16.65
CA TRP A 192 3.99 -11.65 -15.86
C TRP A 192 3.28 -10.47 -15.19
N LEU A 193 1.96 -10.51 -15.23
CA LEU A 193 1.07 -9.70 -14.41
C LEU A 193 0.54 -10.54 -13.25
N TYR A 194 0.60 -10.02 -12.03
CA TYR A 194 0.06 -10.64 -10.82
C TYR A 194 -1.02 -9.76 -10.22
N TRP A 195 -2.13 -10.35 -9.80
CA TRP A 195 -3.21 -9.64 -9.13
C TRP A 195 -3.83 -10.45 -8.00
N SER A 196 -4.34 -9.74 -7.00
CA SER A 196 -5.18 -10.30 -5.97
C SER A 196 -6.63 -10.06 -6.40
N SER A 197 -7.32 -11.14 -6.72
CA SER A 197 -8.64 -11.15 -7.34
C SER A 197 -9.68 -11.30 -6.26
N ALA A 198 -10.43 -10.23 -5.99
CA ALA A 198 -11.52 -10.23 -5.03
C ALA A 198 -12.84 -10.55 -5.73
N ASN A 199 -13.57 -11.58 -5.28
CA ASN A 199 -14.98 -11.79 -5.59
C ASN A 199 -15.81 -11.75 -4.30
N GLY A 200 -16.47 -10.62 -4.10
CA GLY A 200 -17.15 -10.33 -2.84
C GLY A 200 -16.21 -10.48 -1.63
N PRO A 201 -16.77 -10.79 -0.44
CA PRO A 201 -15.99 -10.85 0.79
C PRO A 201 -15.34 -12.22 1.07
N ASP A 202 -15.85 -13.31 0.48
CA ASP A 202 -15.51 -14.68 0.88
C ASP A 202 -14.80 -15.50 -0.22
N ASP A 203 -14.72 -15.01 -1.46
CA ASP A 203 -14.15 -15.74 -2.60
C ASP A 203 -13.01 -14.95 -3.24
N GLY A 204 -11.84 -14.97 -2.60
CA GLY A 204 -10.64 -14.33 -3.11
C GLY A 204 -9.62 -15.33 -3.65
N SER A 205 -8.80 -14.87 -4.59
CA SER A 205 -7.66 -15.62 -5.10
C SER A 205 -6.46 -14.72 -5.38
N VAL A 206 -5.27 -15.32 -5.49
CA VAL A 206 -4.11 -14.68 -6.12
C VAL A 206 -3.93 -15.33 -7.48
N ARG A 207 -3.82 -14.51 -8.51
CA ARG A 207 -3.77 -14.95 -9.90
C ARG A 207 -2.60 -14.32 -10.64
N ARG A 208 -2.21 -14.94 -11.75
CA ARG A 208 -1.27 -14.35 -12.70
C ARG A 208 -1.61 -14.71 -14.14
N ALA A 209 -1.12 -13.92 -15.07
CA ALA A 209 -1.18 -14.18 -16.50
C ALA A 209 0.01 -13.50 -17.20
N LEU A 210 0.26 -13.88 -18.45
CA LEU A 210 1.22 -13.19 -19.29
C LEU A 210 0.79 -11.73 -19.49
N LEU A 211 1.74 -10.80 -19.38
CA LEU A 211 1.50 -9.35 -19.29
C LEU A 211 0.81 -8.78 -20.55
N ASN A 212 1.20 -9.27 -21.73
CA ASN A 212 0.74 -8.77 -23.03
C ASN A 212 -0.03 -9.84 -23.81
N SER A 213 -0.76 -10.71 -23.11
CA SER A 213 -1.52 -11.80 -23.73
C SER A 213 -2.83 -12.02 -23.01
N GLU A 214 -3.87 -12.37 -23.77
CA GLU A 214 -5.13 -12.90 -23.24
C GLU A 214 -5.01 -14.37 -22.80
N GLY A 215 -3.81 -14.95 -22.81
CA GLY A 215 -3.53 -16.32 -22.41
C GLY A 215 -4.05 -16.67 -21.01
N GLU A 216 -4.06 -17.98 -20.73
CA GLU A 216 -4.72 -18.55 -19.57
C GLU A 216 -4.25 -17.94 -18.23
N GLU A 217 -5.24 -17.70 -17.37
CA GLU A 217 -5.02 -17.27 -16.00
C GLU A 217 -4.60 -18.44 -15.13
N GLN A 218 -3.57 -18.25 -14.32
CA GLN A 218 -3.13 -19.23 -13.34
C GLN A 218 -3.54 -18.77 -11.95
N VAL A 219 -4.29 -19.62 -11.23
CA VAL A 219 -4.63 -19.42 -9.82
C VAL A 219 -3.47 -19.94 -8.97
N LEU A 220 -2.81 -19.03 -8.24
CA LEU A 220 -1.69 -19.35 -7.36
C LEU A 220 -2.15 -19.68 -5.93
N ALA A 221 -3.27 -19.08 -5.51
CA ALA A 221 -3.91 -19.33 -4.23
C ALA A 221 -5.40 -19.02 -4.34
N SER A 222 -6.25 -19.75 -3.62
CA SER A 222 -7.71 -19.58 -3.58
C SER A 222 -8.23 -19.59 -2.14
N GLY A 223 -9.51 -19.27 -1.94
CA GLY A 223 -10.15 -19.24 -0.61
C GLY A 223 -9.65 -18.10 0.28
N ILE A 224 -9.28 -16.98 -0.32
CA ILE A 224 -8.73 -15.82 0.38
C ILE A 224 -9.85 -14.88 0.81
N ASN A 225 -9.95 -14.59 2.11
CA ASN A 225 -10.94 -13.64 2.63
C ASN A 225 -10.45 -12.20 2.44
N VAL A 226 -11.17 -11.43 1.61
CA VAL A 226 -10.88 -10.02 1.30
C VAL A 226 -9.39 -9.82 0.91
N PRO A 227 -8.97 -10.32 -0.28
CA PRO A 227 -7.61 -10.17 -0.72
C PRO A 227 -7.25 -8.69 -0.85
N GLY A 228 -6.10 -8.31 -0.30
CA GLY A 228 -5.63 -6.93 -0.24
C GLY A 228 -4.45 -6.67 -1.18
N GLN A 229 -3.57 -5.76 -0.77
CA GLN A 229 -2.34 -5.45 -1.50
C GLN A 229 -1.50 -6.71 -1.73
N LEU A 230 -0.80 -6.75 -2.86
CA LEU A 230 0.24 -7.73 -3.15
C LEU A 230 1.52 -7.04 -3.59
N ARG A 231 2.66 -7.71 -3.40
CA ARG A 231 3.97 -7.23 -3.82
C ARG A 231 4.85 -8.37 -4.30
N LEU A 232 5.52 -8.17 -5.42
CA LEU A 232 6.60 -9.05 -5.88
C LEU A 232 7.95 -8.56 -5.33
N VAL A 233 8.63 -9.42 -4.57
CA VAL A 233 10.02 -9.22 -4.17
C VAL A 233 10.91 -9.94 -5.19
N ARG A 234 11.49 -9.17 -6.12
CA ARG A 234 12.17 -9.69 -7.31
C ARG A 234 13.43 -10.49 -6.97
N ASP A 235 14.24 -10.01 -6.02
CA ASP A 235 15.50 -10.65 -5.61
C ASP A 235 15.33 -12.11 -5.16
N THR A 236 14.17 -12.44 -4.58
CA THR A 236 13.86 -13.81 -4.14
C THR A 236 12.74 -14.46 -4.93
N ASN A 237 12.28 -13.82 -6.00
CA ASN A 237 11.17 -14.31 -6.82
C ASN A 237 9.95 -14.71 -5.97
N THR A 238 9.62 -13.90 -4.97
CA THR A 238 8.60 -14.22 -3.97
C THR A 238 7.44 -13.24 -4.06
N LEU A 239 6.23 -13.76 -4.18
CA LEU A 239 5.00 -12.97 -4.15
C LEU A 239 4.47 -12.91 -2.72
N PHE A 240 4.17 -11.72 -2.22
CA PHE A 240 3.52 -11.50 -0.92
C PHE A 240 2.13 -10.91 -1.14
N TRP A 241 1.17 -11.24 -0.28
CA TRP A 241 -0.15 -10.60 -0.27
C TRP A 241 -0.71 -10.50 1.14
N ALA A 242 -1.60 -9.52 1.32
CA ALA A 242 -2.39 -9.36 2.53
C ALA A 242 -3.76 -10.04 2.38
N GLU A 243 -4.21 -10.70 3.45
CA GLU A 243 -5.59 -11.14 3.64
C GLU A 243 -6.19 -10.27 4.75
N ARG A 244 -7.18 -9.44 4.42
CA ARG A 244 -7.66 -8.40 5.34
C ARG A 244 -8.62 -8.93 6.40
N GLY A 245 -9.31 -10.02 6.10
CA GLY A 245 -10.44 -10.49 6.89
C GLY A 245 -11.71 -9.70 6.58
N ARG A 246 -12.85 -10.39 6.62
CA ARG A 246 -14.15 -9.83 6.24
C ARG A 246 -14.76 -8.93 7.31
N TRP A 247 -14.76 -9.42 8.53
CA TRP A 247 -15.42 -8.79 9.67
C TRP A 247 -14.41 -8.11 10.55
N ASN A 248 -14.89 -7.20 11.39
CA ASN A 248 -14.05 -6.54 12.39
C ASN A 248 -13.47 -7.49 13.44
N THR A 249 -13.87 -8.76 13.47
CA THR A 249 -13.29 -9.82 14.30
C THR A 249 -12.52 -10.87 13.50
N SER A 250 -12.54 -10.80 12.16
CA SER A 250 -11.87 -11.76 11.29
C SER A 250 -10.35 -11.70 11.44
N PRO A 251 -9.64 -12.83 11.28
CA PRO A 251 -8.19 -12.82 11.24
C PRO A 251 -7.68 -12.06 10.01
N THR A 252 -6.49 -11.47 10.14
CA THR A 252 -5.74 -10.87 9.04
C THR A 252 -4.36 -11.51 8.97
N SER A 253 -3.80 -11.58 7.75
CA SER A 253 -2.48 -12.16 7.54
C SER A 253 -1.71 -11.50 6.40
N ILE A 254 -0.39 -11.66 6.42
CA ILE A 254 0.46 -11.57 5.24
C ILE A 254 0.93 -12.99 4.94
N LYS A 255 0.75 -13.42 3.70
CA LYS A 255 1.26 -14.70 3.20
C LYS A 255 2.22 -14.46 2.05
N ARG A 256 3.01 -15.49 1.74
CA ARG A 256 3.93 -15.48 0.61
C ARG A 256 3.89 -16.77 -0.19
N PHE A 257 4.29 -16.67 -1.44
CA PHE A 257 4.43 -17.77 -2.38
C PHE A 257 5.78 -17.64 -3.10
N ASP A 258 6.60 -18.69 -3.03
CA ASP A 258 7.84 -18.76 -3.80
C ASP A 258 7.51 -19.19 -5.24
N LEU A 259 7.71 -18.28 -6.20
CA LEU A 259 7.43 -18.53 -7.61
C LEU A 259 8.41 -19.53 -8.25
N SER A 260 9.52 -19.88 -7.58
CA SER A 260 10.41 -20.96 -8.03
C SER A 260 9.70 -22.32 -8.07
N GLN A 261 8.68 -22.52 -7.22
CA GLN A 261 7.85 -23.73 -7.19
C GLN A 261 7.19 -24.03 -8.54
N LEU A 262 6.89 -23.00 -9.33
CA LEU A 262 6.23 -23.11 -10.63
C LEU A 262 7.16 -23.64 -11.73
N ARG A 263 8.48 -23.68 -11.50
CA ARG A 263 9.44 -24.35 -12.39
C ARG A 263 9.47 -25.86 -12.18
N ASN A 264 9.11 -26.30 -10.98
CA ASN A 264 9.15 -27.71 -10.57
C ASN A 264 7.80 -28.42 -10.79
N SER A 265 6.73 -27.67 -11.08
CA SER A 265 5.47 -28.22 -11.58
C SER A 265 5.62 -28.53 -13.08
N SER A 266 5.89 -29.79 -13.43
CA SER A 266 5.96 -30.24 -14.84
C SER A 266 4.70 -29.86 -15.63
N PRO A 267 4.83 -29.59 -16.95
CA PRO A 267 3.70 -29.46 -17.87
C PRO A 267 3.18 -30.86 -18.22
N THR A 268 2.75 -31.63 -17.22
CA THR A 268 1.94 -32.82 -17.49
C THR A 268 0.53 -32.29 -17.72
N PRO A 269 -0.14 -32.59 -18.84
CA PRO A 269 -1.54 -32.25 -18.99
C PRO A 269 -2.26 -32.77 -17.75
N PRO A 270 -3.06 -31.94 -17.04
CA PRO A 270 -3.87 -32.48 -15.97
C PRO A 270 -4.67 -33.62 -16.60
N SER A 271 -4.50 -34.83 -16.06
CA SER A 271 -5.52 -35.84 -16.29
C SER A 271 -6.85 -35.17 -15.92
N PRO A 272 -7.91 -35.23 -16.76
CA PRO A 272 -9.14 -34.48 -16.51
C PRO A 272 -9.81 -34.84 -15.16
N THR A 273 -9.31 -35.87 -14.48
CA THR A 273 -9.71 -36.37 -13.17
C THR A 273 -8.70 -36.11 -12.05
N ALA A 274 -7.51 -35.57 -12.32
CA ALA A 274 -6.53 -35.26 -11.29
C ALA A 274 -6.92 -33.98 -10.54
N PRO A 275 -7.07 -34.00 -9.21
CA PRO A 275 -7.34 -32.78 -8.45
C PRO A 275 -6.18 -31.79 -8.65
N PRO A 276 -6.46 -30.47 -8.70
CA PRO A 276 -5.41 -29.46 -8.79
C PRO A 276 -4.41 -29.66 -7.65
N VAL A 277 -3.12 -29.76 -7.97
CA VAL A 277 -2.07 -29.80 -6.94
C VAL A 277 -2.08 -28.43 -6.25
N ALA A 278 -2.47 -28.40 -4.98
CA ALA A 278 -2.46 -27.19 -4.19
C ALA A 278 -1.02 -26.66 -4.04
N LEU A 279 -0.78 -25.45 -4.56
CA LEU A 279 0.51 -24.79 -4.45
C LEU A 279 0.76 -24.34 -3.00
N ALA A 280 1.93 -24.67 -2.45
CA ALA A 280 2.23 -24.39 -1.06
C ALA A 280 2.46 -22.89 -0.82
N THR A 281 1.68 -22.32 0.11
CA THR A 281 1.82 -20.93 0.56
C THR A 281 2.37 -20.90 1.99
N HIS A 282 3.13 -19.85 2.32
CA HIS A 282 3.72 -19.69 3.64
C HIS A 282 3.13 -18.49 4.37
N LEU A 283 2.72 -18.71 5.62
CA LEU A 283 2.28 -17.66 6.52
C LEU A 283 3.47 -16.82 7.00
N VAL A 284 3.39 -15.50 6.85
CA VAL A 284 4.45 -14.56 7.25
C VAL A 284 4.05 -13.81 8.50
N VAL A 285 2.84 -13.23 8.48
CA VAL A 285 2.21 -12.53 9.61
C VAL A 285 0.80 -13.05 9.77
N HIS A 286 0.34 -13.24 11.00
CA HIS A 286 -1.05 -13.57 11.34
C HIS A 286 -1.46 -12.84 12.61
N SER A 287 -2.72 -12.40 12.68
CA SER A 287 -3.22 -11.64 13.82
C SER A 287 -3.09 -12.36 15.17
N SER A 288 -3.12 -13.70 15.18
CA SER A 288 -2.93 -14.49 16.42
C SER A 288 -1.50 -14.46 16.98
N GLN A 289 -0.51 -13.96 16.23
CA GLN A 289 0.89 -13.93 16.68
C GLN A 289 1.19 -12.80 17.66
N SER A 290 0.33 -11.78 17.76
CA SER A 290 0.55 -10.63 18.63
C SER A 290 -0.76 -10.00 19.09
N SER A 291 -0.78 -9.54 20.34
CA SER A 291 -1.92 -8.79 20.89
C SER A 291 -2.11 -7.43 20.23
N LEU A 292 -1.12 -6.90 19.49
CA LEU A 292 -1.21 -5.59 18.83
C LEU A 292 -2.39 -5.47 17.86
N PHE A 293 -2.84 -6.61 17.33
CA PHE A 293 -3.93 -6.70 16.38
C PHE A 293 -5.30 -6.61 17.04
N PHE A 294 -5.41 -6.67 18.37
CA PHE A 294 -6.70 -6.67 19.06
C PHE A 294 -6.84 -5.41 19.91
N GLU A 295 -7.82 -4.58 19.57
CA GLU A 295 -8.04 -3.31 20.26
C GLU A 295 -9.52 -2.96 20.31
N ASN A 296 -9.93 -2.27 21.37
CA ASN A 296 -11.28 -1.73 21.46
C ASN A 296 -11.32 -0.37 20.77
N ASP A 297 -12.36 -0.10 19.99
CA ASP A 297 -12.60 1.27 19.55
C ASP A 297 -13.15 2.15 20.69
N TYR A 298 -13.38 3.45 20.41
CA TYR A 298 -13.89 4.39 21.42
C TYR A 298 -15.30 4.06 21.93
N THR A 299 -16.02 3.16 21.26
CA THR A 299 -17.33 2.67 21.69
C THR A 299 -17.22 1.40 22.55
N GLY A 300 -16.02 0.86 22.73
CA GLY A 300 -15.75 -0.35 23.51
C GLY A 300 -15.82 -1.64 22.69
N ASP A 301 -16.09 -1.56 21.38
CA ASP A 301 -16.19 -2.73 20.52
C ASP A 301 -14.79 -3.30 20.25
N LYS A 302 -14.57 -4.56 20.63
CA LYS A 302 -13.31 -5.27 20.37
C LYS A 302 -13.18 -5.60 18.89
N GLN A 303 -12.04 -5.23 18.30
CA GLN A 303 -11.78 -5.41 16.89
C GLN A 303 -10.41 -6.06 16.66
N THR A 304 -10.31 -6.81 15.57
CA THR A 304 -9.08 -7.24 14.93
C THR A 304 -8.69 -6.18 13.90
N LEU A 305 -7.56 -5.51 14.11
CA LEU A 305 -6.99 -4.55 13.16
C LEU A 305 -6.56 -5.29 11.90
N ARG A 306 -7.02 -4.85 10.73
CA ARG A 306 -6.67 -5.45 9.43
C ARG A 306 -5.34 -4.92 8.93
N ILE A 307 -4.57 -5.75 8.24
CA ILE A 307 -3.38 -5.31 7.51
C ILE A 307 -3.84 -4.64 6.22
N GLN A 308 -3.75 -3.31 6.17
CA GLN A 308 -4.32 -2.52 5.07
C GLN A 308 -3.36 -2.43 3.87
N SER A 309 -2.09 -2.16 4.15
CA SER A 309 -0.96 -2.11 3.22
C SER A 309 0.33 -2.48 3.95
N PHE A 310 1.31 -2.97 3.22
CA PHE A 310 2.62 -3.35 3.73
C PHE A 310 3.70 -3.06 2.70
N VAL A 311 4.95 -3.03 3.14
CA VAL A 311 6.15 -2.98 2.31
C VAL A 311 7.11 -4.04 2.83
N VAL A 312 7.71 -4.78 1.89
CA VAL A 312 8.80 -5.69 2.19
C VAL A 312 10.08 -5.01 1.75
N HIS A 313 10.96 -4.74 2.70
CA HIS A 313 12.31 -4.28 2.42
C HIS A 313 13.28 -5.41 2.71
N ARG A 314 14.20 -5.62 1.78
CA ARG A 314 15.25 -6.62 1.92
C ARG A 314 16.55 -6.03 1.43
N ASN A 315 17.60 -6.29 2.18
CA ASN A 315 18.97 -6.15 1.73
C ASN A 315 19.66 -7.52 1.83
N ASN A 316 20.96 -7.57 1.58
CA ASN A 316 21.73 -8.83 1.59
C ASN A 316 21.75 -9.55 2.96
N VAL A 317 21.32 -8.89 4.03
CA VAL A 317 21.45 -9.39 5.42
C VAL A 317 20.10 -9.51 6.12
N GLU A 318 19.21 -8.54 5.94
CA GLU A 318 17.98 -8.39 6.69
C GLU A 318 16.76 -8.30 5.78
N GLN A 319 15.66 -8.89 6.24
CA GLN A 319 14.32 -8.66 5.70
C GLN A 319 13.49 -7.98 6.78
N LYS A 320 12.95 -6.81 6.44
CA LYS A 320 11.98 -6.08 7.26
C LYS A 320 10.65 -6.03 6.54
N ILE A 321 9.57 -6.11 7.30
CA ILE A 321 8.25 -5.77 6.79
C ILE A 321 7.71 -4.62 7.62
N TRP A 322 7.38 -3.51 6.98
CA TRP A 322 6.53 -2.50 7.59
C TRP A 322 5.11 -2.73 7.10
N PHE A 323 4.14 -2.66 8.00
CA PHE A 323 2.74 -2.68 7.61
C PHE A 323 1.92 -1.70 8.42
N ILE A 324 0.82 -1.28 7.83
CA ILE A 324 -0.20 -0.49 8.52
C ILE A 324 -1.34 -1.41 8.95
N ALA A 325 -1.58 -1.46 10.26
CA ALA A 325 -2.76 -2.10 10.85
C ALA A 325 -3.85 -1.04 10.98
N GLN A 326 -5.09 -1.33 10.61
CA GLN A 326 -6.19 -0.37 10.62
C GLN A 326 -7.41 -0.98 11.32
N SER A 327 -8.12 -0.19 12.12
CA SER A 327 -9.39 -0.63 12.71
C SER A 327 -10.51 -0.67 11.66
N SER A 328 -11.58 -1.41 11.97
CA SER A 328 -12.78 -1.47 11.13
C SER A 328 -14.00 -1.31 12.03
N GLY A 329 -14.43 -0.05 12.20
CA GLY A 329 -15.50 0.29 13.11
C GLY A 329 -15.97 1.73 12.95
N ARG A 330 -16.74 2.21 13.94
CA ARG A 330 -17.24 3.59 13.97
C ARG A 330 -16.10 4.60 14.09
N THR A 331 -15.04 4.21 14.79
CA THR A 331 -13.83 5.00 14.89
C THR A 331 -12.70 4.30 14.14
N ILE A 332 -12.23 4.93 13.07
CA ILE A 332 -11.12 4.43 12.27
C ILE A 332 -9.81 5.05 12.76
N PHE A 333 -8.86 4.19 13.12
CA PHE A 333 -7.48 4.54 13.48
C PHE A 333 -6.53 3.48 12.92
N GLY A 334 -5.23 3.69 13.06
CA GLY A 334 -4.26 2.70 12.62
C GLY A 334 -2.97 2.71 13.43
N LYS A 335 -2.07 1.81 13.06
CA LYS A 335 -0.72 1.65 13.60
C LYS A 335 0.25 1.41 12.46
N LEU A 336 1.42 2.01 12.54
CA LEU A 336 2.58 1.60 11.75
C LEU A 336 3.36 0.56 12.57
N VAL A 337 3.58 -0.61 12.00
CA VAL A 337 4.23 -1.74 12.66
C VAL A 337 5.42 -2.20 11.84
N GLU A 338 6.55 -2.45 12.51
CA GLU A 338 7.71 -3.15 11.94
C GLU A 338 7.69 -4.61 12.38
N VAL A 339 8.00 -5.51 11.45
CA VAL A 339 8.28 -6.92 11.69
C VAL A 339 9.73 -7.20 11.38
N THR A 340 10.42 -7.76 12.38
CA THR A 340 11.74 -8.35 12.23
C THR A 340 11.70 -9.82 12.61
N TRP A 341 12.73 -10.58 12.23
CA TRP A 341 12.84 -11.99 12.59
C TRP A 341 14.11 -12.24 13.39
N LYS A 342 13.96 -12.67 14.64
CA LYS A 342 15.10 -13.10 15.46
C LYS A 342 15.31 -14.61 15.37
N GLY A 343 16.57 -15.02 15.37
CA GLY A 343 17.00 -16.42 15.30
C GLY A 343 17.55 -16.84 13.93
N SER A 344 17.98 -18.10 13.83
CA SER A 344 18.57 -18.72 12.63
C SER A 344 17.69 -19.84 12.06
N GLY A 345 17.73 -20.03 10.74
CA GLY A 345 17.00 -21.11 10.05
C GLY A 345 15.48 -20.97 10.16
N ASP A 346 14.78 -22.11 10.12
CA ASP A 346 13.31 -22.20 10.14
C ASP A 346 12.67 -21.86 11.50
N GLY A 347 13.48 -21.70 12.55
CA GLY A 347 13.04 -21.32 13.90
C GLY A 347 12.87 -19.82 14.14
N ARG A 348 13.01 -19.00 13.09
CA ARG A 348 12.89 -17.54 13.18
C ARG A 348 11.52 -17.12 13.71
N LYS A 349 11.50 -16.41 14.82
CA LYS A 349 10.27 -15.85 15.39
C LYS A 349 10.08 -14.42 14.90
N ALA A 350 8.89 -14.13 14.40
CA ALA A 350 8.48 -12.76 14.07
C ALA A 350 8.37 -11.96 15.37
N GLU A 351 9.08 -10.83 15.42
CA GLU A 351 8.93 -9.82 16.45
C GLU A 351 8.24 -8.60 15.87
N PHE A 352 7.27 -8.07 16.61
CA PHE A 352 6.44 -6.96 16.18
C PHE A 352 6.73 -5.73 17.04
N GLU A 353 7.06 -4.61 16.40
CA GLU A 353 7.25 -3.32 17.05
C GLU A 353 6.23 -2.32 16.51
N VAL A 354 5.39 -1.75 17.38
CA VAL A 354 4.52 -0.63 17.01
C VAL A 354 5.37 0.63 17.00
N LEU A 355 5.68 1.15 15.81
CA LEU A 355 6.52 2.33 15.62
C LEU A 355 5.77 3.62 15.94
N THR A 356 4.50 3.70 15.55
CA THR A 356 3.58 4.76 15.96
C THR A 356 2.13 4.29 15.84
N ALA A 357 1.28 4.75 16.74
CA ALA A 357 -0.17 4.57 16.74
C ALA A 357 -0.92 5.90 16.85
N ASN A 358 -0.19 7.02 16.77
CA ASN A 358 -0.78 8.35 16.88
C ASN A 358 -1.48 8.69 15.56
N THR A 359 -2.80 8.80 15.59
CA THR A 359 -3.61 9.12 14.41
C THR A 359 -3.19 10.46 13.78
N ALA A 360 -2.70 11.43 14.57
CA ALA A 360 -2.20 12.70 14.03
C ALA A 360 -0.96 12.51 13.14
N ASP A 361 -0.16 11.48 13.39
CA ASP A 361 1.08 11.20 12.64
C ASP A 361 0.80 10.45 11.34
N ILE A 362 -0.07 9.43 11.37
CA ILE A 362 -0.28 8.51 10.24
C ILE A 362 -1.66 8.59 9.57
N GLY A 363 -2.56 9.40 10.12
CA GLY A 363 -3.91 9.57 9.59
C GLY A 363 -4.79 8.32 9.78
N VAL A 364 -5.70 8.12 8.83
CA VAL A 364 -6.37 6.84 8.58
C VAL A 364 -5.63 6.13 7.46
N PRO A 365 -4.55 5.38 7.76
CA PRO A 365 -3.58 4.96 6.75
C PRO A 365 -4.19 3.93 5.80
N ILE A 366 -3.94 4.10 4.49
CA ILE A 366 -4.42 3.21 3.42
C ILE A 366 -3.27 2.65 2.59
N GLY A 367 -2.33 3.50 2.17
CA GLY A 367 -1.17 3.11 1.37
C GLY A 367 0.12 3.31 2.14
N LEU A 368 1.08 2.41 1.96
CA LEU A 368 2.41 2.50 2.55
C LEU A 368 3.46 2.20 1.47
N GLU A 369 4.47 3.08 1.34
CA GLU A 369 5.65 2.87 0.49
C GLU A 369 6.95 3.16 1.24
N TYR A 370 8.02 2.47 0.85
CA TYR A 370 9.39 2.73 1.28
C TYR A 370 10.17 3.39 0.14
N ILE A 371 10.82 4.50 0.45
CA ILE A 371 11.70 5.27 -0.43
C ILE A 371 13.14 5.00 0.04
N PRO A 372 13.98 4.39 -0.82
CA PRO A 372 15.34 3.98 -0.45
C PRO A 372 16.29 5.13 -0.16
#